data_AF-A0AAE9F6L9-F1
#
_entry.id   AF-A0AAE9F6L9-F1
#
_cell.length_a   1.000
_cell.length_b   1.000
_cell.length_c   1.000
_cell.angle_alpha   90.00
_cell.angle_beta   90.00
_cell.angle_gamma   90.00
#
_symmetry.space_group_name_H-M   'P 1'
#
loop_
_entity.id
_entity.type
_entity.pdbx_description
1 polymer ?
#
loop_
_entity_poly.entity_id
_entity_poly.type
_entity_poly.pdbx_seq_one_letter_code
_entity_poly.pdbx_strand_id
1 'polypeptide(L)'
;MSLYHYYHPAQRSIFNELMRDFGRMDRQMISSGEDRTSSEIVNTDEKFAISLNVSQFKPENLKINLEGRTLTIQGDEDVKTEHGYSKKSFSRVVLLPEDVDFSAVASNLSEDGKLSIEAPKKETIQGRSIPIQQAAAIEPKSSE
;
A
#
# COMPACT_ATOMS: atom_id res chain seq x y z
N MET A 1 24.02 -42.76 21.04
CA MET A 1 24.04 -41.84 19.87
C MET A 1 22.97 -40.80 20.11
N SER A 2 23.40 -39.56 20.33
CA SER A 2 22.58 -38.40 20.68
C SER A 2 21.89 -37.86 19.43
N LEU A 3 20.58 -37.62 19.47
CA LEU A 3 19.92 -36.75 18.49
C LEU A 3 18.54 -36.32 19.00
N TYR A 4 18.42 -35.13 19.60
CA TYR A 4 17.24 -34.29 19.35
C TYR A 4 17.70 -32.83 19.26
N HIS A 5 17.41 -32.30 18.08
CA HIS A 5 17.74 -30.96 17.61
C HIS A 5 16.90 -29.92 18.34
N TYR A 6 17.54 -28.79 18.63
CA TYR A 6 16.90 -27.55 19.06
C TYR A 6 15.75 -27.15 18.12
N TYR A 7 14.54 -27.05 18.66
CA TYR A 7 13.42 -26.36 18.02
C TYR A 7 13.67 -24.84 18.13
N HIS A 8 14.01 -24.21 17.01
CA HIS A 8 13.76 -22.79 16.80
C HIS A 8 12.52 -22.68 15.91
N PRO A 9 11.34 -22.31 16.45
CA PRO A 9 10.23 -21.94 15.59
C PRO A 9 10.58 -20.61 14.91
N ALA A 10 10.99 -20.68 13.65
CA ALA A 10 10.95 -19.53 12.76
C ALA A 10 9.50 -19.04 12.74
N GLN A 11 9.27 -17.78 13.12
CA GLN A 11 7.98 -17.13 12.95
C GLN A 11 7.64 -17.11 11.46
N ARG A 12 6.89 -18.14 11.03
CA ARG A 12 6.34 -18.23 9.69
C ARG A 12 5.24 -17.17 9.60
N SER A 13 5.60 -16.04 9.00
CA SER A 13 4.65 -14.98 8.72
C SER A 13 3.63 -15.51 7.71
N ILE A 14 2.45 -15.82 8.23
CA ILE A 14 1.16 -16.13 7.57
C ILE A 14 0.90 -15.23 6.34
N PHE A 15 1.52 -14.05 6.35
CA PHE A 15 1.52 -13.04 5.29
C PHE A 15 2.17 -13.49 3.96
N ASN A 16 3.26 -14.27 4.02
CA ASN A 16 3.92 -14.78 2.81
C ASN A 16 3.13 -15.91 2.15
N GLU A 17 2.32 -16.65 2.94
CA GLU A 17 1.46 -17.72 2.43
C GLU A 17 0.23 -17.13 1.74
N LEU A 18 -0.37 -16.08 2.32
CA LEU A 18 -1.47 -15.32 1.70
C LEU A 18 -1.05 -14.66 0.38
N MET A 19 0.11 -14.01 0.32
CA MET A 19 0.58 -13.38 -0.93
C MET A 19 0.88 -14.40 -2.06
N ARG A 20 1.28 -15.63 -1.71
CA ARG A 20 1.61 -16.66 -2.71
C ARG A 20 0.36 -17.25 -3.38
N ASP A 21 -0.76 -17.30 -2.67
CA ASP A 21 -2.06 -17.64 -3.23
C ASP A 21 -2.63 -16.49 -4.09
N PHE A 22 -2.47 -15.24 -3.65
CA PHE A 22 -2.92 -14.07 -4.42
C PHE A 22 -2.17 -13.86 -5.74
N GLY A 23 -0.85 -14.14 -5.79
CA GLY A 23 -0.07 -14.09 -7.03
C GLY A 23 -0.46 -15.14 -8.09
N ARG A 24 -1.25 -16.16 -7.72
CA ARG A 24 -1.86 -17.11 -8.66
C ARG A 24 -3.31 -16.78 -9.00
N MET A 25 -3.98 -15.96 -8.21
CA MET A 25 -5.35 -15.49 -8.47
C MET A 25 -5.42 -14.29 -9.41
N ASP A 26 -4.32 -13.52 -9.53
CA ASP A 26 -4.22 -12.34 -10.42
C ASP A 26 -4.27 -12.68 -11.93
N ARG A 27 -4.24 -13.98 -12.29
CA ARG A 27 -4.45 -14.45 -13.68
C ARG A 27 -5.74 -15.25 -13.89
N GLN A 28 -6.49 -15.60 -12.85
CA GLN A 28 -7.61 -16.55 -12.99
C GLN A 28 -8.89 -16.24 -12.21
N MET A 29 -9.01 -15.14 -11.44
CA MET A 29 -10.30 -14.77 -10.83
C MET A 29 -11.00 -13.61 -11.55
N ILE A 30 -11.29 -13.84 -12.84
CA ILE A 30 -12.56 -13.36 -13.40
C ILE A 30 -13.57 -14.49 -13.16
N SER A 31 -14.66 -14.18 -12.46
CA SER A 31 -15.86 -15.02 -12.23
C SER A 31 -15.85 -15.95 -11.01
N SER A 32 -16.47 -15.48 -9.92
CA SER A 32 -17.86 -15.90 -9.59
C SER A 32 -18.34 -15.21 -8.30
N GLY A 33 -19.29 -14.28 -8.43
CA GLY A 33 -20.02 -13.66 -7.31
C GLY A 33 -19.90 -12.14 -7.27
N GLU A 34 -20.77 -11.46 -8.03
CA GLU A 34 -21.22 -10.05 -7.87
C GLU A 34 -20.27 -8.99 -7.24
N ASP A 35 -18.99 -8.96 -7.57
CA ASP A 35 -18.14 -7.83 -7.17
C ASP A 35 -18.33 -6.67 -8.16
N ARG A 36 -19.39 -5.87 -7.95
CA ARG A 36 -19.67 -4.66 -8.75
C ARG A 36 -18.80 -3.46 -8.32
N THR A 37 -17.80 -3.66 -7.46
CA THR A 37 -16.82 -2.62 -7.16
C THR A 37 -15.77 -2.58 -8.27
N SER A 38 -16.11 -1.89 -9.38
CA SER A 38 -15.19 -1.69 -10.49
C SER A 38 -13.95 -0.96 -9.97
N SER A 39 -12.81 -1.65 -10.06
CA SER A 39 -11.54 -1.14 -9.60
C SER A 39 -10.63 -0.81 -10.77
N GLU A 40 -10.05 0.38 -10.76
CA GLU A 40 -9.06 0.79 -11.74
C GLU A 40 -7.74 1.04 -11.01
N ILE A 41 -6.66 0.45 -11.51
CA ILE A 41 -5.30 0.64 -10.98
C ILE A 41 -4.47 1.29 -12.07
N VAL A 42 -3.87 2.43 -11.75
CA VAL A 42 -3.01 3.20 -12.64
C VAL A 42 -1.63 3.29 -12.00
N ASN A 43 -0.61 2.90 -12.73
CA ASN A 43 0.78 2.97 -12.29
C ASN A 43 1.59 3.71 -13.36
N THR A 44 1.86 4.99 -13.12
CA THR A 44 2.71 5.82 -13.98
C THR A 44 4.07 6.05 -13.33
N ASP A 45 5.00 6.63 -14.08
CA ASP A 45 6.34 7.00 -13.57
C ASP A 45 6.28 8.10 -12.49
N GLU A 46 5.15 8.80 -12.38
CA GLU A 46 4.94 9.88 -11.41
C GLU A 46 4.16 9.42 -10.18
N LYS A 47 3.16 8.54 -10.36
CA LYS A 47 2.27 8.11 -9.28
C LYS A 47 1.65 6.74 -9.48
N PHE A 48 1.28 6.14 -8.37
CA PHE A 48 0.42 4.98 -8.29
C PHE A 48 -0.96 5.41 -7.78
N ALA A 49 -2.04 5.01 -8.47
CA ALA A 49 -3.40 5.36 -8.11
C ALA A 49 -4.34 4.16 -8.20
N ILE A 50 -5.26 4.04 -7.24
CA ILE A 50 -6.34 3.07 -7.22
C ILE A 50 -7.66 3.84 -7.17
N SER A 51 -8.63 3.46 -7.99
CA SER A 51 -10.00 3.97 -7.95
C SER A 51 -10.98 2.82 -7.74
N LEU A 52 -11.90 2.97 -6.80
CA LEU A 52 -12.89 1.95 -6.42
C LEU A 52 -14.26 2.59 -6.27
N ASN A 53 -15.30 1.99 -6.83
CA ASN A 53 -16.67 2.39 -6.53
C ASN A 53 -17.11 1.73 -5.21
N VAL A 54 -17.31 2.56 -4.17
CA VAL A 54 -17.74 2.16 -2.83
C VAL A 54 -19.08 2.80 -2.43
N SER A 55 -19.86 3.30 -3.40
CA SER A 55 -21.18 3.94 -3.18
C SER A 55 -22.18 3.11 -2.38
N GLN A 56 -21.96 1.80 -2.25
CA GLN A 56 -22.80 0.90 -1.46
C GLN A 56 -22.45 0.87 0.03
N PHE A 57 -21.39 1.56 0.45
CA PHE A 57 -20.86 1.59 1.81
C PHE A 57 -20.83 3.03 2.30
N LYS A 58 -21.14 3.23 3.58
CA LYS A 58 -20.96 4.56 4.18
C LYS A 58 -19.48 4.85 4.41
N PRO A 59 -19.05 6.12 4.32
CA PRO A 59 -17.66 6.51 4.59
C PRO A 59 -17.14 6.04 5.96
N GLU A 60 -18.01 6.06 6.99
CA GLU A 60 -17.70 5.62 8.35
C GLU A 60 -17.41 4.12 8.49
N ASN A 61 -17.89 3.33 7.52
CA ASN A 61 -17.76 1.88 7.48
C ASN A 61 -16.60 1.42 6.58
N LEU A 62 -15.87 2.36 5.97
CA LEU A 62 -14.70 2.11 5.16
C LEU A 62 -13.42 2.22 6.01
N LYS A 63 -12.48 1.31 5.78
CA LYS A 63 -11.18 1.29 6.44
C LYS A 63 -10.08 1.11 5.42
N ILE A 64 -9.03 1.93 5.54
CA ILE A 64 -7.82 1.82 4.74
C ILE A 64 -6.66 1.63 5.71
N ASN A 65 -5.87 0.58 5.50
CA ASN A 65 -4.69 0.29 6.28
C ASN A 65 -3.50 0.10 5.36
N LEU A 66 -2.34 0.66 5.73
CA LEU A 66 -1.10 0.49 5.01
C LEU A 66 -0.04 -0.08 5.95
N GLU A 67 0.29 -1.35 5.74
CA GLU A 67 1.31 -2.05 6.51
C GLU A 67 2.52 -2.35 5.63
N GLY A 68 3.59 -1.57 5.81
CA GLY A 68 4.78 -1.63 4.96
C GLY A 68 4.46 -1.25 3.52
N ARG A 69 4.23 -2.25 2.67
CA ARG A 69 3.85 -2.07 1.25
C ARG A 69 2.45 -2.57 0.93
N THR A 70 1.75 -3.12 1.91
CA THR A 70 0.47 -3.76 1.67
C THR A 70 -0.64 -2.82 2.07
N LEU A 71 -1.35 -2.34 1.06
CA LEU A 71 -2.53 -1.51 1.21
C LEU A 71 -3.76 -2.41 1.27
N THR A 72 -4.50 -2.31 2.36
CA THR A 72 -5.73 -3.07 2.59
C THR A 72 -6.91 -2.10 2.70
N ILE A 73 -7.95 -2.35 1.92
CA ILE A 73 -9.15 -1.52 1.83
C ILE A 73 -10.32 -2.41 2.20
N GLN A 74 -11.06 -2.07 3.23
CA GLN A 74 -12.16 -2.85 3.76
C GLN A 74 -13.41 -1.98 3.84
N GLY A 75 -14.57 -2.59 3.66
CA GLY A 75 -15.85 -1.95 3.95
C GLY A 75 -16.82 -2.98 4.49
N ASP A 76 -17.54 -2.61 5.54
CA ASP A 76 -18.52 -3.46 6.21
C ASP A 76 -19.80 -2.67 6.46
N GLU A 77 -20.87 -2.96 5.72
CA GLU A 77 -22.17 -2.30 5.86
C GLU A 77 -23.23 -3.31 6.32
N ASP A 78 -23.85 -3.01 7.46
CA ASP A 78 -24.93 -3.80 8.06
C ASP A 78 -26.25 -3.02 7.96
N VAL A 79 -27.12 -3.42 7.04
CA VAL A 79 -28.42 -2.77 6.81
C VAL A 79 -29.53 -3.64 7.38
N LYS A 80 -30.17 -3.17 8.45
CA LYS A 80 -31.44 -3.74 8.94
C LYS A 80 -32.60 -3.12 8.17
N THR A 81 -33.42 -3.94 7.54
CA THR A 81 -34.65 -3.54 6.85
C THR A 81 -35.86 -4.11 7.57
N GLU A 82 -37.06 -3.60 7.30
CA GLU A 82 -38.31 -4.10 7.90
C GLU A 82 -38.58 -5.59 7.59
N HIS A 83 -37.98 -6.12 6.52
CA HIS A 83 -38.17 -7.49 6.05
C HIS A 83 -36.95 -8.40 6.26
N GLY A 84 -35.86 -7.92 6.90
CA GLY A 84 -34.68 -8.74 7.14
C GLY A 84 -33.41 -7.97 7.49
N TYR A 85 -32.27 -8.65 7.35
CA TYR A 85 -30.93 -8.09 7.55
C TYR A 85 -30.09 -8.35 6.30
N SER A 86 -29.47 -7.30 5.78
CA SER A 86 -28.53 -7.37 4.66
C SER A 86 -27.16 -6.94 5.16
N LYS A 87 -26.16 -7.80 4.97
CA LYS A 87 -24.78 -7.50 5.25
C LYS A 87 -24.00 -7.47 3.95
N LYS A 88 -23.26 -6.39 3.73
CA LYS A 88 -22.31 -6.27 2.63
C LYS A 88 -20.93 -6.06 3.22
N SER A 89 -19.96 -6.82 2.74
CA SER A 89 -18.57 -6.66 3.15
C SER A 89 -17.64 -6.84 1.97
N PHE A 90 -16.59 -6.02 1.87
CA PHE A 90 -15.51 -6.23 0.92
C PHE A 90 -14.16 -6.06 1.60
N SER A 91 -13.16 -6.76 1.08
CA SER A 91 -11.77 -6.60 1.50
C SER A 91 -10.88 -6.73 0.27
N ARG A 92 -10.14 -5.68 -0.03
CA ARG A 92 -9.24 -5.61 -1.17
C ARG A 92 -7.83 -5.33 -0.68
N VAL A 93 -6.89 -6.16 -1.11
CA VAL A 93 -5.49 -6.05 -0.75
C VAL A 93 -4.69 -5.76 -2.01
N VAL A 94 -3.86 -4.73 -1.97
CA VAL A 94 -2.99 -4.32 -3.07
C VAL A 94 -1.57 -4.16 -2.55
N LEU A 95 -0.61 -4.75 -3.28
CA LEU A 95 0.80 -4.55 -3.00
C LEU A 95 1.27 -3.30 -3.73
N LEU A 96 1.71 -2.30 -2.98
CA LEU A 96 2.29 -1.08 -3.54
C LEU A 96 3.68 -1.38 -4.11
N PRO A 97 4.00 -0.81 -5.29
CA PRO A 97 5.35 -0.84 -5.85
C PRO A 97 6.42 -0.27 -4.89
N GLU A 98 7.67 -0.71 -5.02
CA GLU A 98 8.78 -0.30 -4.13
C GLU A 98 9.21 1.16 -4.31
N ASP A 99 9.01 1.66 -5.51
CA ASP A 99 9.28 3.02 -5.96
C ASP A 99 8.21 4.02 -5.53
N VAL A 100 7.17 3.59 -4.80
CA VAL A 100 6.16 4.49 -4.22
C VAL A 100 6.65 5.06 -2.88
N ASP A 101 6.35 6.33 -2.64
CA ASP A 101 6.50 6.97 -1.34
C ASP A 101 5.27 6.68 -0.45
N PHE A 102 5.44 5.74 0.47
CA PHE A 102 4.39 5.32 1.41
C PHE A 102 3.97 6.43 2.38
N SER A 103 4.84 7.41 2.64
CA SER A 103 4.55 8.50 3.57
C SER A 103 3.60 9.55 3.00
N ALA A 104 3.53 9.64 1.67
CA ALA A 104 2.73 10.59 0.93
C ALA A 104 1.46 9.96 0.30
N VAL A 105 1.07 8.77 0.77
CA VAL A 105 -0.18 8.12 0.36
C VAL A 105 -1.37 8.94 0.85
N ALA A 106 -2.28 9.27 -0.06
CA ALA A 106 -3.50 10.01 0.23
C ALA A 106 -4.72 9.26 -0.29
N SER A 107 -5.83 9.35 0.44
CA SER A 107 -7.13 8.81 0.03
C SER A 107 -8.17 9.90 -0.03
N ASN A 108 -9.04 9.85 -1.03
CA ASN A 108 -10.17 10.76 -1.18
C ASN A 108 -11.43 9.99 -1.57
N LEU A 109 -12.57 10.36 -0.98
CA LEU A 109 -13.87 9.79 -1.32
C LEU A 109 -14.74 10.90 -1.87
N SER A 110 -15.18 10.76 -3.12
CA SER A 110 -16.08 11.71 -3.77
C SER A 110 -17.55 11.48 -3.39
N GLU A 111 -18.38 12.49 -3.61
CA GLU A 111 -19.83 12.44 -3.28
C GLU A 111 -20.60 11.36 -4.06
N ASP A 112 -20.13 10.99 -5.25
CA ASP A 112 -20.67 9.89 -6.06
C ASP A 112 -20.20 8.50 -5.58
N GLY A 113 -19.44 8.44 -4.48
CA GLY A 113 -19.01 7.19 -3.85
C GLY A 113 -17.82 6.53 -4.54
N LYS A 114 -16.96 7.31 -5.21
CA LYS A 114 -15.69 6.83 -5.78
C LYS A 114 -14.55 7.10 -4.81
N LEU A 115 -13.95 6.03 -4.29
CA LEU A 115 -12.74 6.07 -3.47
C LEU A 115 -11.52 6.10 -4.38
N SER A 116 -10.72 7.16 -4.32
CA SER A 116 -9.40 7.24 -4.94
C SER A 116 -8.31 7.17 -3.88
N ILE A 117 -7.29 6.36 -4.13
CA ILE A 117 -6.09 6.28 -3.30
C ILE A 117 -4.91 6.55 -4.21
N GLU A 118 -4.13 7.59 -3.90
CA GLU A 118 -3.00 8.02 -4.70
C GLU A 118 -1.73 8.01 -3.87
N ALA A 119 -0.63 7.60 -4.49
CA ALA A 119 0.67 7.52 -3.86
C ALA A 119 1.75 7.98 -4.86
N PRO A 120 2.48 9.06 -4.59
CA PRO A 120 3.51 9.54 -5.50
C PRO A 120 4.69 8.56 -5.55
N LYS A 121 5.43 8.58 -6.65
CA LYS A 121 6.71 7.87 -6.75
C LYS A 121 7.78 8.61 -5.96
N LYS A 122 8.70 7.87 -5.35
CA LYS A 122 9.88 8.42 -4.68
C LYS A 122 10.69 9.18 -5.71
N GLU A 123 10.97 10.45 -5.44
CA GLU A 123 11.91 11.20 -6.26
C GLU A 123 13.26 10.47 -6.25
N THR A 124 13.71 10.05 -7.43
CA THR A 124 15.11 9.64 -7.59
C THR A 124 15.94 10.89 -7.42
N ILE A 125 16.52 11.07 -6.23
CA ILE A 125 17.55 12.08 -6.02
C ILE A 125 18.70 11.72 -6.96
N GLN A 126 18.73 12.36 -8.14
CA GLN A 126 19.90 12.31 -9.01
C GLN A 126 21.04 12.88 -8.18
N GLY A 127 22.05 12.05 -7.90
CA GLY A 127 23.13 12.37 -6.96
C GLY A 127 23.70 13.76 -7.23
N ARG A 128 23.76 14.61 -6.19
CA ARG A 128 24.33 15.95 -6.31
C ARG A 128 25.86 15.88 -6.28
N SER A 129 26.52 16.61 -7.17
CA SER A 129 27.97 16.82 -7.08
C SER A 129 28.29 17.67 -5.85
N ILE A 130 29.18 17.18 -4.99
CA ILE A 130 29.66 17.91 -3.81
C ILE A 130 31.04 18.49 -4.17
N PRO A 131 31.17 19.82 -4.37
CA PRO A 131 32.46 20.42 -4.68
C PRO A 131 33.37 20.37 -3.45
N ILE A 132 34.63 19.97 -3.67
CA ILE A 132 35.67 19.98 -2.65
C ILE A 132 36.23 21.41 -2.57
N GLN A 133 36.05 22.07 -1.43
CA GLN A 133 36.70 23.36 -1.17
C GLN A 133 38.08 23.13 -0.55
N GLN A 134 39.11 23.65 -1.20
CA GLN A 134 40.47 23.60 -0.67
C GLN A 134 40.60 24.64 0.46
N ALA A 135 41.00 24.20 1.65
CA ALA A 135 41.27 25.11 2.76
C ALA A 135 42.47 25.99 2.38
N ALA A 136 42.29 27.32 2.44
CA ALA A 136 43.38 28.26 2.21
C ALA A 136 44.50 27.98 3.22
N ALA A 137 45.72 27.80 2.71
CA ALA A 137 46.91 27.63 3.52
C ALA A 137 47.00 28.79 4.51
N ILE A 138 47.10 28.47 5.79
CA ILE A 138 47.34 29.44 6.85
C ILE A 138 48.78 29.93 6.64
N GLU A 139 48.97 31.04 5.93
CA GLU A 139 50.28 31.69 5.84
C GLU A 139 50.69 32.15 7.24
N PRO A 140 51.84 31.70 7.78
CA PRO A 140 52.34 32.23 9.03
C PRO A 140 52.78 33.68 8.78
N LYS A 141 52.08 34.63 9.42
CA LYS A 141 52.58 35.99 9.61
C LYS A 141 53.85 35.91 10.46
N SER A 142 55.00 35.93 9.81
CA SER A 142 56.27 36.27 10.44
C SER A 142 56.28 37.78 10.67
N SER A 143 55.89 38.18 11.88
CA SER A 143 56.16 39.52 12.43
C SER A 143 57.65 39.64 12.73
N GLU A 144 58.25 40.66 12.10
CA GLU A 144 59.31 41.57 12.58
C GLU A 144 60.53 41.00 13.34
#